data_AF-A0A924E194-F1
#
_entry.id   AF-A0A924E194-F1
#
_cell.length_a   1.000
_cell.length_b   1.000
_cell.length_c   1.000
_cell.angle_alpha   90.00
_cell.angle_beta   90.00
_cell.angle_gamma   90.00
#
_symmetry.space_group_name_H-M   'P 1'
#
loop_
_entity.id
_entity.type
_entity.pdbx_description
1 polymer ?
#
loop_
_entity_poly.entity_id
_entity_poly.type
_entity_poly.pdbx_seq_one_letter_code
_entity_poly.pdbx_strand_id
1 'polypeptide(L)'
;MLLANDPRRKALLKAGAALQSAIFNSADFSSIATDAKGATQISNVGAERMFGYTAAEVMNKITPADISDPQEVIERAKAMSIELGTPITPGLETLGFKASRGIEEIYKL
;
A
#
# COMPACT_ATOMS: atom_id res chain seq x y z
N MET A 1 -9.35 -4.58 -35.61
CA MET A 1 -10.18 -3.94 -34.55
C MET A 1 -11.31 -4.87 -34.07
N LEU A 2 -11.04 -6.15 -33.80
CA LEU A 2 -12.06 -7.16 -33.41
C LEU A 2 -11.87 -7.75 -32.01
N LEU A 3 -10.86 -7.31 -31.25
CA LEU A 3 -10.54 -7.84 -29.92
C LEU A 3 -11.20 -7.10 -28.74
N ALA A 4 -11.91 -5.99 -29.00
CA ALA A 4 -12.51 -5.17 -27.94
C ALA A 4 -13.88 -5.69 -27.43
N ASN A 5 -14.51 -6.64 -28.13
CA ASN A 5 -15.88 -7.08 -27.86
C ASN A 5 -16.01 -8.55 -27.44
N ASP A 6 -14.92 -9.23 -27.08
CA ASP A 6 -14.98 -10.59 -26.54
C ASP A 6 -15.78 -10.62 -25.21
N PRO A 7 -16.93 -11.32 -25.14
CA PRO A 7 -17.74 -11.40 -23.93
C PRO A 7 -16.99 -12.03 -22.75
N ARG A 8 -16.03 -12.93 -23.00
CA ARG A 8 -15.18 -13.53 -21.95
C ARG A 8 -14.25 -12.48 -21.34
N ARG A 9 -13.64 -11.64 -22.18
CA ARG A 9 -12.81 -10.51 -21.71
C ARG A 9 -13.61 -9.51 -20.88
N LYS A 10 -14.83 -9.17 -21.31
CA LYS A 10 -15.72 -8.27 -20.54
C LYS A 10 -16.14 -8.89 -19.20
N ALA A 11 -16.46 -10.18 -19.17
CA ALA A 11 -16.79 -10.89 -17.94
C ALA A 11 -15.60 -10.93 -16.96
N LEU A 12 -14.39 -11.21 -17.45
CA LEU A 12 -13.16 -11.18 -16.64
C LEU A 12 -12.88 -9.80 -16.05
N LEU A 13 -13.01 -8.72 -16.84
CA LEU A 13 -12.84 -7.35 -16.35
C LEU A 13 -13.88 -6.99 -15.28
N LYS A 14 -15.15 -7.38 -15.46
CA LYS A 14 -16.20 -7.18 -14.46
C LYS A 14 -15.92 -7.95 -13.18
N ALA A 15 -15.50 -9.21 -13.29
CA ALA A 15 -15.16 -10.04 -12.13
C ALA A 15 -13.96 -9.46 -11.36
N GLY A 16 -12.92 -9.01 -12.08
CA GLY A 16 -11.77 -8.34 -11.48
C GLY A 16 -12.15 -7.06 -10.75
N ALA A 17 -12.95 -6.20 -11.37
CA ALA A 17 -13.44 -4.97 -10.75
C ALA A 17 -14.32 -5.24 -9.51
N ALA A 18 -15.17 -6.27 -9.57
CA ALA A 18 -16.00 -6.67 -8.42
C ALA A 18 -15.14 -7.17 -7.26
N LEU A 19 -14.11 -7.98 -7.52
CA LEU A 19 -13.18 -8.45 -6.49
C LEU A 19 -12.38 -7.29 -5.88
N GLN A 20 -11.81 -6.41 -6.72
CA GLN A 20 -11.08 -5.23 -6.25
C GLN A 20 -11.98 -4.35 -5.37
N SER A 21 -13.23 -4.13 -5.79
CA SER A 21 -14.21 -3.39 -5.01
C SER A 21 -14.54 -4.08 -3.68
N ALA A 22 -14.68 -5.41 -3.67
CA ALA A 22 -14.94 -6.16 -2.44
C ALA A 22 -13.77 -6.09 -1.46
N ILE A 23 -12.53 -6.20 -1.94
CA ILE A 23 -11.32 -6.05 -1.11
C ILE A 23 -11.22 -4.63 -0.57
N PHE A 24 -11.39 -3.64 -1.44
CA PHE A 24 -11.29 -2.23 -1.07
C PHE A 24 -12.37 -1.84 -0.04
N ASN A 25 -13.61 -2.29 -0.21
CA ASN A 25 -14.70 -1.98 0.72
C ASN A 25 -14.73 -2.90 1.96
N SER A 26 -13.81 -3.86 2.09
CA SER A 26 -13.72 -4.70 3.28
C SER A 26 -13.05 -3.95 4.43
N ALA A 27 -13.64 -4.08 5.62
CA ALA A 27 -13.04 -3.58 6.86
C ALA A 27 -12.06 -4.58 7.51
N ASP A 28 -11.93 -5.78 6.95
CA ASP A 28 -11.04 -6.84 7.46
C ASP A 28 -9.61 -6.70 6.96
N PHE A 29 -9.40 -5.92 5.88
CA PHE A 29 -8.09 -5.64 5.31
C PHE A 29 -7.85 -4.14 5.26
N SER A 30 -6.71 -3.72 5.80
CA SER A 30 -6.21 -2.35 5.63
C SER A 30 -5.43 -2.28 4.31
N SER A 31 -5.74 -1.29 3.48
CA SER A 31 -5.05 -1.04 2.22
C SER A 31 -4.83 0.45 2.04
N ILE A 32 -3.57 0.83 1.89
CA ILE A 32 -3.13 2.18 1.59
C ILE A 32 -2.32 2.14 0.30
N ALA A 33 -2.56 3.10 -0.60
CA ALA A 33 -1.70 3.33 -1.75
C ALA A 33 -1.24 4.78 -1.76
N THR A 34 0.01 5.00 -2.16
CA THR A 34 0.67 6.30 -2.17
C THR A 34 1.08 6.73 -3.57
N ASP A 35 1.34 8.02 -3.74
CA ASP A 35 2.08 8.53 -4.88
C ASP A 35 3.60 8.27 -4.72
N ALA A 36 4.38 8.66 -5.73
CA ALA A 36 5.84 8.50 -5.71
C ALA A 36 6.56 9.29 -4.59
N LYS A 37 5.90 10.26 -3.97
CA LYS A 37 6.41 11.03 -2.83
C LYS A 37 5.90 10.50 -1.49
N GLY A 38 5.14 9.41 -1.49
CA GLY A 38 4.60 8.78 -0.29
C GLY A 38 3.28 9.37 0.20
N ALA A 39 2.70 10.35 -0.49
CA ALA A 39 1.41 10.92 -0.08
C ALA A 39 0.29 9.91 -0.32
N THR A 40 -0.57 9.71 0.67
CA THR A 40 -1.68 8.75 0.57
C THR A 40 -2.70 9.17 -0.49
N GLN A 41 -2.89 8.33 -1.51
CA GLN A 41 -3.87 8.54 -2.59
C GLN A 41 -5.08 7.61 -2.48
N ILE A 42 -4.95 6.52 -1.73
CA ILE A 42 -6.02 5.57 -1.47
C ILE A 42 -5.90 5.17 0.00
N SER A 43 -7.01 5.27 0.73
CA SER A 43 -7.19 4.70 2.06
C SER A 43 -8.56 4.03 2.09
N ASN A 44 -8.60 2.75 2.43
CA ASN A 44 -9.82 1.98 2.44
C ASN A 44 -10.46 1.95 3.85
N VAL A 45 -11.70 1.48 3.97
CA VAL A 45 -12.41 1.46 5.26
C VAL A 45 -11.70 0.63 6.33
N GLY A 46 -10.98 -0.43 5.94
CA GLY A 46 -10.14 -1.20 6.85
C GLY A 46 -8.94 -0.41 7.39
N ALA A 47 -8.31 0.43 6.57
CA ALA A 47 -7.24 1.33 7.00
C ALA A 47 -7.77 2.39 7.97
N GLU A 48 -8.93 2.99 7.67
CA GLU A 48 -9.56 3.96 8.58
C GLU A 48 -9.87 3.32 9.94
N ARG A 49 -10.39 2.09 9.94
CA ARG A 49 -10.68 1.33 11.16
C ARG A 49 -9.42 0.94 11.94
N MET A 50 -8.38 0.52 11.24
CA MET A 50 -7.13 0.05 11.85
C MET A 50 -6.34 1.19 12.49
N PHE A 51 -6.21 2.31 11.78
CA PHE A 51 -5.38 3.43 12.20
C PHE A 51 -6.15 4.55 12.90
N GLY A 52 -7.48 4.57 12.82
CA GLY A 52 -8.33 5.55 13.49
C GLY A 52 -8.40 6.91 12.79
N TYR A 53 -7.90 7.03 11.56
CA TYR A 53 -7.99 8.25 10.75
C TYR A 53 -9.00 8.07 9.63
N THR A 54 -9.80 9.09 9.39
CA THR A 54 -10.69 9.11 8.22
C THR A 54 -9.92 9.29 6.93
N ALA A 55 -10.49 8.85 5.81
CA ALA A 55 -9.91 9.11 4.48
C ALA A 55 -9.63 10.61 4.26
N ALA A 56 -10.51 11.49 4.72
CA ALA A 56 -10.35 12.94 4.56
C ALA A 56 -9.14 13.52 5.34
N GLU A 57 -8.72 12.85 6.41
CA GLU A 57 -7.56 13.26 7.22
C GLU A 57 -6.25 12.82 6.59
N VAL A 58 -6.22 11.64 5.95
CA VAL A 58 -4.98 11.07 5.39
C VAL A 58 -4.71 11.47 3.94
N MET A 59 -5.76 11.59 3.12
CA MET A 59 -5.63 11.74 1.66
C MET A 59 -4.86 13.00 1.27
N ASN A 60 -3.78 12.82 0.50
CA ASN A 60 -2.80 13.83 0.06
C ASN A 60 -2.12 14.62 1.19
N LYS A 61 -2.22 14.17 2.45
CA LYS A 61 -1.74 14.91 3.63
C LYS A 61 -0.70 14.15 4.43
N ILE A 62 -0.89 12.83 4.55
CA ILE A 62 -0.15 11.99 5.47
C ILE A 62 0.44 10.82 4.68
N THR A 63 1.66 10.42 5.04
CA THR A 63 2.31 9.23 4.51
C THR A 63 2.10 8.05 5.46
N PRO A 64 2.16 6.79 4.98
CA PRO A 64 2.12 5.62 5.86
C PRO A 64 3.19 5.67 6.97
N ALA A 65 4.35 6.27 6.69
CA ALA A 65 5.43 6.40 7.67
C ALA A 65 5.08 7.34 8.84
N ASP A 66 4.18 8.32 8.64
CA ASP A 66 3.77 9.26 9.70
C ASP A 66 2.80 8.63 10.71
N ILE A 67 2.13 7.55 10.32
CA ILE A 67 1.18 6.80 11.17
C ILE A 67 1.75 5.47 11.68
N SER A 68 3.00 5.13 11.31
CA SER A 68 3.74 3.98 11.82
C SER A 68 4.43 4.29 13.16
N ASP A 69 4.75 3.25 13.94
CA ASP A 69 5.64 3.41 15.09
C ASP A 69 7.05 3.80 14.59
N PRO A 70 7.60 4.96 15.01
CA PRO A 70 8.93 5.39 14.58
C PRO A 70 10.04 4.40 14.92
N GLN A 71 9.93 3.68 16.04
CA GLN A 71 10.94 2.70 16.45
C GLN A 71 10.92 1.48 15.52
N GLU A 72 9.74 0.98 15.19
CA GLU A 72 9.57 -0.14 14.25
C GLU A 72 10.18 0.21 12.88
N VAL A 73 9.91 1.42 12.37
CA VAL A 73 10.45 1.88 11.09
C VAL A 73 11.98 2.00 11.15
N ILE A 74 12.56 2.51 12.24
CA ILE A 74 14.01 2.60 12.42
C ILE A 74 14.65 1.21 12.47
N GLU A 75 14.06 0.27 13.20
CA GLU A 75 14.54 -1.10 13.31
C GLU A 75 14.46 -1.82 11.96
N ARG A 76 13.35 -1.65 11.24
CA ARG A 76 13.17 -2.22 9.92
C ARG A 76 14.16 -1.65 8.91
N ALA A 77 14.40 -0.34 8.92
CA ALA A 77 15.40 0.32 8.08
C ALA A 77 16.80 -0.29 8.27
N LYS A 78 17.19 -0.49 9.55
CA LYS A 78 18.49 -1.11 9.90
C LYS A 78 18.57 -2.56 9.42
N ALA A 79 17.54 -3.36 9.70
CA ALA A 79 17.49 -4.76 9.29
C ALA A 79 17.55 -4.90 7.76
N MET A 80 16.78 -4.08 7.04
CA MET A 80 16.74 -4.08 5.59
C MET A 80 18.05 -3.56 4.98
N SER A 81 18.71 -2.58 5.62
CA SER A 81 20.02 -2.10 5.17
C SER A 81 21.07 -3.20 5.19
N ILE A 82 21.06 -4.03 6.22
CA ILE A 82 21.94 -5.20 6.35
C ILE A 82 21.55 -6.26 5.30
N GLU A 83 20.25 -6.57 5.17
CA GLU A 83 19.71 -7.55 4.23
C GLU A 83 20.14 -7.25 2.78
N LEU A 84 20.10 -5.97 2.38
CA LEU A 84 20.30 -5.54 1.00
C LEU A 84 21.69 -4.93 0.75
N GLY A 85 22.54 -4.83 1.77
CA GLY A 85 23.89 -4.28 1.67
C GLY A 85 23.94 -2.81 1.27
N THR A 86 22.92 -2.03 1.59
CA THR A 86 22.77 -0.63 1.18
C THR A 86 22.12 0.19 2.29
N PRO A 87 22.59 1.41 2.60
CA PRO A 87 21.94 2.23 3.62
C PRO A 87 20.51 2.61 3.22
N ILE A 88 19.54 2.38 4.11
CA ILE A 88 18.14 2.73 3.94
C ILE A 88 17.75 3.73 5.04
N THR A 89 17.14 4.85 4.63
CA THR A 89 16.69 5.89 5.55
C THR A 89 15.37 5.47 6.22
N PRO A 90 15.26 5.58 7.57
CA PRO A 90 13.98 5.41 8.25
C PRO A 90 12.90 6.35 7.68
N GLY A 91 11.72 5.82 7.43
CA GLY A 91 10.55 6.57 6.93
C GLY A 91 10.02 5.99 5.62
N LEU A 92 9.64 6.88 4.68
CA LEU A 92 9.08 6.46 3.39
C LEU A 92 9.99 5.50 2.63
N GLU A 93 11.30 5.73 2.64
CA GLU A 93 12.24 4.85 1.96
C GLU A 93 12.16 3.44 2.53
N THR A 94 12.05 3.29 3.85
CA THR A 94 11.92 1.96 4.48
C THR A 94 10.68 1.20 3.99
N LEU A 95 9.53 1.87 3.90
CA LEU A 95 8.27 1.23 3.48
C LEU A 95 8.19 1.00 1.95
N GLY A 96 8.91 1.82 1.17
CA GLY A 96 8.85 1.80 -0.30
C GLY A 96 10.03 1.10 -0.98
N PHE A 97 11.11 0.77 -0.26
CA PHE A 97 12.38 0.36 -0.88
C PHE A 97 12.24 -0.88 -1.75
N LYS A 98 11.64 -1.96 -1.21
CA LYS A 98 11.44 -3.21 -1.95
C LYS A 98 10.35 -3.06 -3.02
N ALA A 99 9.24 -2.40 -2.68
CA ALA A 99 8.13 -2.16 -3.60
C ALA A 99 8.57 -1.38 -4.85
N SER A 100 9.43 -0.37 -4.70
CA SER A 100 9.99 0.41 -5.83
C SER A 100 10.84 -0.43 -6.80
N ARG A 101 11.26 -1.63 -6.39
CA ARG A 101 12.00 -2.60 -7.18
C ARG A 101 11.14 -3.79 -7.63
N GLY A 102 9.83 -3.70 -7.46
CA GLY A 102 8.89 -4.78 -7.78
C GLY A 102 9.01 -6.00 -6.86
N ILE A 103 9.61 -5.82 -5.68
CA ILE A 103 9.78 -6.87 -4.69
C ILE A 103 8.70 -6.69 -3.62
N GLU A 104 7.90 -7.72 -3.41
CA GLU A 104 6.94 -7.75 -2.31
C GLU A 104 7.69 -7.79 -0.97
N GLU A 105 7.20 -7.01 -0.01
CA GLU A 105 7.72 -7.02 1.34
C GLU A 105 6.68 -7.60 2.29
N ILE A 106 7.01 -8.75 2.88
CA ILE A 106 6.23 -9.40 3.92
C ILE A 106 7.11 -9.47 5.15
N TYR A 107 6.68 -8.85 6.24
CA TYR A 107 7.31 -8.99 7.55
C TYR A 107 6.23 -9.10 8.62
N LYS A 108 6.54 -9.83 9.69
CA LYS A 108 5.65 -9.98 10.84
C LYS A 108 6.07 -8.99 11.90
N LEU A 109 5.09 -8.27 12.43
CA LEU A 109 5.18 -7.48 13.65
C LEU A 109 5.14 -8.40 14.88
#